data_AF-A0A949D2G2-F1
#
_entry.id   AF-A0A949D2G2-F1
#
_cell.length_a   1.000
_cell.length_b   1.000
_cell.length_c   1.000
_cell.angle_alpha   90.00
_cell.angle_beta   90.00
_cell.angle_gamma   90.00
#
_symmetry.space_group_name_H-M   'P 1'
#
loop_
_entity.id
_entity.type
_entity.pdbx_description
1 polymer ?
#
loop_
_entity_poly.entity_id
_entity_poly.type
_entity_poly.pdbx_seq_one_letter_code
_entity_poly.pdbx_strand_id
1 'polypeptide(L)'
;MLALATKVVTDYGRVLAQVQPGLHGVPESLLPHSKTQIRDAIVMLLQHLEPEHTALKESLARGYVYLAQFIPDADATALAESPGAAPGSLPAMRLMNRIKLDMERALEELGAMGIYAVTK
;
A
#
# COMPACT_ATOMS: atom_id res chain seq x y z
N MET A 1 -12.62 12.87 -14.30
CA MET A 1 -11.57 12.55 -13.31
C MET A 1 -11.73 11.15 -12.71
N LEU A 2 -12.94 10.74 -12.29
CA LEU A 2 -13.19 9.39 -11.76
C LEU A 2 -12.74 8.25 -12.68
N ALA A 3 -12.99 8.32 -13.99
CA ALA A 3 -12.55 7.29 -14.94
C ALA A 3 -11.02 7.07 -14.95
N LEU A 4 -10.24 8.14 -14.72
CA LEU A 4 -8.78 8.04 -14.62
C LEU A 4 -8.39 7.40 -13.28
N ALA A 5 -9.03 7.80 -12.18
CA ALA A 5 -8.80 7.20 -10.86
C ALA A 5 -9.12 5.69 -10.86
N THR A 6 -10.24 5.28 -11.46
CA THR A 6 -10.59 3.87 -11.64
C THR A 6 -9.53 3.12 -12.45
N LYS A 7 -9.00 3.72 -13.52
CA LYS A 7 -7.92 3.11 -14.31
C LYS A 7 -6.66 2.93 -13.47
N VAL A 8 -6.20 3.97 -12.79
CA VAL A 8 -5.01 3.92 -11.92
C VAL A 8 -5.13 2.82 -10.87
N VAL A 9 -6.27 2.73 -10.19
CA VAL A 9 -6.52 1.72 -9.16
C VAL A 9 -6.65 0.32 -9.76
N THR A 10 -7.21 0.18 -10.95
CA THR A 10 -7.30 -1.11 -11.65
C THR A 10 -5.92 -1.62 -12.07
N ASP A 11 -5.08 -0.74 -12.63
CA ASP A 11 -3.71 -1.08 -13.00
C ASP A 11 -2.91 -1.50 -11.75
N TYR A 12 -3.07 -0.75 -10.65
CA TYR A 12 -2.47 -1.10 -9.36
C TYR A 12 -2.98 -2.43 -8.80
N GLY A 13 -4.28 -2.70 -8.88
CA GLY A 13 -4.87 -3.96 -8.45
C GLY A 13 -4.33 -5.18 -9.19
N ARG A 14 -3.95 -5.04 -10.47
CA ARG A 14 -3.27 -6.11 -11.23
C ARG A 14 -1.87 -6.39 -10.70
N VAL A 15 -1.14 -5.36 -10.26
CA VAL A 15 0.16 -5.55 -9.61
C VAL A 15 -0.02 -6.24 -8.27
N LEU A 16 -0.97 -5.81 -7.44
CA LEU A 16 -1.28 -6.46 -6.17
C LEU A 16 -1.65 -7.95 -6.34
N ALA A 17 -2.36 -8.32 -7.41
CA ALA A 17 -2.70 -9.71 -7.70
C ALA A 17 -1.48 -10.59 -8.06
N GLN A 18 -0.36 -9.98 -8.47
CA GLN A 18 0.89 -10.67 -8.80
C GLN A 18 1.87 -10.72 -7.62
N VAL A 19 1.70 -9.86 -6.62
CA VAL A 19 2.54 -9.84 -5.42
C VAL A 19 2.10 -10.96 -4.49
N GLN A 20 3.06 -11.79 -4.06
CA GLN A 20 2.78 -12.89 -3.13
C GLN A 20 2.35 -12.34 -1.75
N PRO A 21 1.31 -12.92 -1.13
CA PRO A 21 0.93 -12.57 0.24
C PRO A 21 2.11 -12.78 1.22
N GLY A 22 2.41 -11.76 2.03
CA GLY A 22 3.49 -11.80 3.01
C GLY A 22 4.86 -11.32 2.52
N LEU A 23 4.98 -10.93 1.25
CA LEU A 23 6.18 -10.28 0.73
C LEU A 23 6.19 -8.81 1.14
N HIS A 24 7.11 -8.42 2.02
CA HIS A 24 7.33 -7.03 2.42
C HIS A 24 8.55 -6.47 1.70
N GLY A 25 8.47 -5.20 1.28
CA GLY A 25 9.58 -4.51 0.62
C GLY A 25 9.64 -4.80 -0.88
N VAL A 26 8.53 -4.52 -1.56
CA VAL A 26 8.42 -4.65 -3.02
C VAL A 26 9.01 -3.40 -3.68
N PRO A 27 9.75 -3.49 -4.80
CA PRO A 27 10.28 -2.31 -5.49
C PRO A 27 9.16 -1.39 -5.99
N GLU A 28 9.32 -0.08 -5.78
CA GLU A 28 8.42 0.94 -6.31
C GLU A 28 8.35 0.94 -7.85
N SER A 29 9.42 0.55 -8.54
CA SER A 29 9.41 0.42 -10.01
C SER A 29 8.43 -0.60 -10.57
N LEU A 30 7.90 -1.51 -9.74
CA LEU A 30 6.83 -2.41 -10.15
C LEU A 30 5.46 -1.71 -10.22
N LEU A 31 5.32 -0.53 -9.64
CA LEU A 31 4.08 0.23 -9.70
C LEU A 31 3.87 0.81 -11.10
N PRO A 32 2.64 0.75 -11.64
CA PRO A 32 2.32 1.27 -12.97
C PRO A 32 2.18 2.79 -12.98
N HIS A 33 2.00 3.39 -11.79
CA HIS A 33 1.84 4.82 -11.55
C HIS A 33 2.61 5.19 -10.28
N SER A 34 2.93 6.47 -10.07
CA SER A 34 3.59 6.89 -8.82
C SER A 34 2.72 6.60 -7.59
N LYS A 35 3.35 6.37 -6.43
CA LYS A 35 2.62 6.17 -5.17
C LYS A 35 1.63 7.30 -4.90
N THR A 36 2.02 8.55 -5.12
CA THR A 36 1.14 9.71 -4.94
C THR A 36 -0.10 9.61 -5.83
N GLN A 37 0.06 9.27 -7.12
CA GLN A 37 -1.08 9.13 -8.04
C GLN A 37 -2.03 8.00 -7.61
N ILE A 38 -1.48 6.86 -7.18
CA ILE A 38 -2.29 5.72 -6.70
C ILE A 38 -3.05 6.10 -5.44
N ARG A 39 -2.36 6.72 -4.47
CA ARG A 39 -2.93 7.19 -3.21
C ARG A 39 -4.10 8.15 -3.46
N ASP A 40 -3.87 9.17 -4.27
CA ASP A 40 -4.87 10.20 -4.55
C ASP A 40 -6.06 9.61 -5.32
N ALA A 41 -5.82 8.65 -6.22
CA ALA A 41 -6.88 7.92 -6.93
C ALA A 41 -7.73 7.08 -5.96
N ILE A 42 -7.11 6.35 -5.02
CA ILE A 42 -7.83 5.55 -4.03
C ILE A 42 -8.67 6.45 -3.12
N VAL A 43 -8.12 7.55 -2.61
CA VAL A 43 -8.84 8.51 -1.77
C VAL A 43 -10.02 9.11 -2.52
N MET A 44 -9.83 9.53 -3.77
CA MET A 44 -10.91 10.03 -4.61
C MET A 44 -12.03 9.00 -4.74
N LEU A 45 -11.71 7.73 -5.02
CA LEU A 45 -12.74 6.68 -5.12
C LEU A 45 -13.45 6.44 -3.78
N LEU A 46 -12.71 6.37 -2.66
CA LEU A 46 -13.29 6.18 -1.33
C LEU A 46 -14.30 7.27 -0.96
N GLN A 47 -14.00 8.53 -1.29
CA GLN A 47 -14.88 9.68 -1.03
C GLN A 47 -16.15 9.71 -1.89
N HIS A 48 -16.12 9.08 -3.07
CA HIS A 48 -17.25 9.08 -4.02
C HIS A 48 -18.07 7.78 -3.99
N LEU A 49 -17.69 6.81 -3.16
CA LEU A 49 -18.44 5.56 -3.02
C LEU A 49 -19.59 5.71 -2.03
N GLU A 50 -20.76 5.25 -2.46
CA GLU A 50 -21.95 5.14 -1.60
C GLU A 50 -21.67 4.25 -0.36
N PRO A 51 -22.31 4.52 0.79
CA PRO A 51 -22.14 3.76 2.04
C PRO A 51 -22.35 2.25 1.88
N GLU A 52 -23.22 1.86 0.96
CA GLU A 52 -23.65 0.48 0.70
C GLU A 52 -22.54 -0.39 0.08
N HIS A 53 -21.54 0.22 -0.56
CA HIS A 53 -20.42 -0.49 -1.19
C HIS A 53 -19.30 -0.86 -0.19
N THR A 54 -19.67 -1.42 0.95
CA THR A 54 -18.76 -1.74 2.08
C THR A 54 -17.58 -2.61 1.65
N ALA A 55 -17.82 -3.71 0.93
CA ALA A 55 -16.77 -4.60 0.45
C ALA A 55 -15.76 -3.91 -0.49
N LEU A 56 -16.23 -3.00 -1.33
CA LEU A 56 -15.36 -2.24 -2.24
C LEU A 56 -14.54 -1.20 -1.46
N LYS A 57 -15.15 -0.52 -0.48
CA LYS A 57 -14.46 0.41 0.42
C LYS A 57 -13.36 -0.30 1.20
N GLU A 58 -13.65 -1.48 1.76
CA GLU A 58 -12.66 -2.30 2.46
C GLU A 58 -11.52 -2.75 1.53
N SER A 59 -11.83 -3.12 0.29
CA SER A 59 -10.81 -3.49 -0.70
C SER A 59 -9.88 -2.31 -1.02
N LEU A 60 -10.46 -1.13 -1.28
CA LEU A 60 -9.70 0.10 -1.54
C LEU A 60 -8.87 0.54 -0.35
N ALA A 61 -9.43 0.47 0.86
CA ALA A 61 -8.73 0.79 2.10
C ALA A 61 -7.55 -0.15 2.34
N ARG A 62 -7.71 -1.46 2.12
CA ARG A 62 -6.58 -2.41 2.17
C ARG A 62 -5.52 -2.09 1.11
N GLY A 63 -5.93 -1.78 -0.11
CA GLY A 63 -5.02 -1.35 -1.18
C GLY A 63 -4.23 -0.10 -0.82
N TYR A 64 -4.88 0.87 -0.16
CA TYR A 64 -4.22 2.08 0.34
C TYR A 64 -3.10 1.77 1.32
N VAL A 65 -3.37 0.89 2.29
CA VAL A 65 -2.38 0.46 3.30
C VAL A 65 -1.25 -0.35 2.64
N TYR A 66 -1.57 -1.21 1.67
CA TYR A 66 -0.59 -2.05 0.99
C TYR A 66 0.37 -1.25 0.12
N LEU A 67 0.03 -0.03 -0.26
CA LEU A 67 0.94 0.86 -0.96
C LEU A 67 2.22 1.14 -0.15
N ALA A 68 2.15 1.09 1.18
CA ALA A 68 3.32 1.27 2.05
C ALA A 68 4.36 0.13 1.94
N GLN A 69 3.98 -1.02 1.38
CA GLN A 69 4.90 -2.13 1.16
C GLN A 69 5.82 -1.90 -0.06
N PHE A 70 5.49 -0.92 -0.90
CA PHE A 70 6.30 -0.50 -2.03
C PHE A 70 7.33 0.53 -1.55
N ILE A 71 8.59 0.11 -1.58
CA ILE A 71 9.74 0.85 -1.09
C ILE A 71 10.68 1.25 -2.24
N PRO A 72 11.58 2.22 -2.03
CA PRO A 72 12.55 2.58 -3.05
C PRO A 72 13.33 1.37 -3.55
N ASP A 73 13.57 1.30 -4.86
CA ASP A 73 14.25 0.17 -5.49
C ASP A 73 15.59 -0.17 -4.84
N ALA A 74 16.36 0.83 -4.42
CA ALA A 74 17.63 0.62 -3.70
C ALA A 74 17.44 -0.15 -2.39
N ASP A 75 16.37 0.13 -1.64
CA ASP A 75 16.04 -0.56 -0.39
C ASP A 75 15.52 -1.98 -0.68
N ALA A 76 14.75 -2.16 -1.75
CA ALA A 76 14.28 -3.48 -2.19
C ALA A 76 15.44 -4.38 -2.67
N THR A 77 16.39 -3.82 -3.41
CA THR A 77 17.63 -4.50 -3.80
C THR A 77 18.44 -4.89 -2.57
N ALA A 78 18.58 -4.01 -1.57
CA ALA A 78 19.29 -4.32 -0.33
C ALA A 78 18.66 -5.48 0.46
N LEU A 79 17.32 -5.64 0.40
CA LEU A 79 16.62 -6.80 0.97
C LEU A 79 16.85 -8.09 0.16
N ALA A 80 16.85 -7.99 -1.17
CA ALA A 80 17.04 -9.13 -2.07
C ALA A 80 18.49 -9.63 -2.11
N GLU A 81 19.47 -8.73 -2.03
CA GLU A 81 20.91 -9.01 -2.03
C GLU A 81 21.45 -9.53 -0.68
N SER A 82 20.57 -9.71 0.30
CA SER A 82 20.88 -10.48 1.50
C SER A 82 20.27 -11.90 1.48
N PRO A 83 20.56 -12.76 0.48
CA PRO A 83 20.13 -14.16 0.51
C PRO A 83 21.01 -14.90 1.52
N GLY A 84 20.67 -14.80 2.81
CA GLY A 84 21.45 -15.37 3.91
C GLY A 84 21.60 -14.45 5.13
N ALA A 85 21.11 -13.20 5.09
CA ALA A 85 20.83 -12.51 6.33
C ALA A 85 19.73 -13.30 7.01
N ALA A 86 20.04 -13.98 8.11
CA ALA A 86 19.05 -14.58 8.98
C ALA A 86 17.87 -13.60 9.16
N PRO A 87 16.63 -14.10 9.36
CA PRO A 87 15.52 -13.25 9.83
C PRO A 87 15.98 -12.58 11.14
N GLY A 88 16.58 -11.40 11.05
CA GLY A 88 17.71 -11.14 11.96
C GLY A 88 18.59 -9.92 11.68
N SER A 89 18.89 -9.54 10.42
CA SER A 89 19.80 -8.41 10.19
C SER A 89 19.15 -7.07 10.57
N LEU A 90 19.89 -6.26 11.32
CA LEU A 90 19.44 -4.93 11.77
C LEU A 90 18.90 -4.05 10.63
N PRO A 91 19.51 -4.02 9.42
CA PRO A 91 18.97 -3.25 8.29
C PRO A 91 17.60 -3.76 7.81
N ALA A 92 17.44 -5.08 7.63
CA ALA A 92 16.17 -5.67 7.22
C ALA A 92 15.06 -5.47 8.27
N MET A 93 15.41 -5.60 9.56
CA MET A 93 14.48 -5.32 10.66
C MET A 93 14.05 -3.86 10.70
N ARG A 94 14.98 -2.92 10.49
CA ARG A 94 14.66 -1.48 10.46
C ARG A 94 13.75 -1.13 9.29
N LEU A 95 13.99 -1.70 8.12
CA LEU A 95 13.17 -1.48 6.94
C LEU A 95 11.77 -2.07 7.11
N MET A 96 11.67 -3.29 7.65
CA MET A 96 10.39 -3.90 8.02
C MET A 96 9.62 -3.03 9.02
N ASN A 97 10.29 -2.52 10.06
CA ASN A 97 9.66 -1.64 11.05
C ASN A 97 9.20 -0.32 10.42
N ARG A 98 9.94 0.22 9.45
CA ARG A 98 9.53 1.41 8.69
C ARG A 98 8.28 1.14 7.86
N ILE A 99 8.23 0.03 7.13
CA ILE A 99 7.04 -0.39 6.36
C ILE A 99 5.84 -0.52 7.30
N LYS A 100 6.00 -1.17 8.46
CA LYS A 100 4.93 -1.29 9.46
C LYS A 100 4.44 0.06 9.96
N LEU A 101 5.35 0.98 10.26
CA LEU A 101 5.01 2.34 10.70
C LEU A 101 4.25 3.11 9.61
N ASP A 102 4.67 2.96 8.35
CA ASP A 102 4.00 3.61 7.22
C ASP A 102 2.62 2.99 6.96
N MET A 103 2.44 1.68 7.19
CA MET A 103 1.12 1.03 7.17
C MET A 103 0.21 1.52 8.30
N GLU A 104 0.74 1.71 9.51
CA GLU A 104 0.00 2.25 10.65
C GLU A 104 -0.47 3.69 10.38
N ARG A 105 0.41 4.54 9.87
CA ARG A 105 0.05 5.89 9.41
C ARG A 105 -1.04 5.88 8.35
N ALA A 106 -0.97 4.95 7.39
CA ALA A 106 -1.98 4.81 6.36
C ALA A 106 -3.35 4.43 6.96
N LEU A 107 -3.38 3.60 8.01
CA LEU A 107 -4.60 3.29 8.76
C LEU A 107 -5.13 4.50 9.53
N GLU A 108 -4.26 5.28 10.18
CA GLU A 108 -4.62 6.52 10.88
C GLU A 108 -5.23 7.55 9.91
N GLU A 109 -4.65 7.72 8.73
CA GLU A 109 -5.17 8.59 7.66
C GLU A 109 -6.57 8.16 7.23
N LEU A 110 -6.79 6.85 7.02
CA LEU A 110 -8.12 6.29 6.71
C LEU A 110 -9.12 6.49 7.85
N GLY A 111 -8.67 6.38 9.10
CA GLY A 111 -9.47 6.68 10.28
C GLY A 111 -9.87 8.15 10.35
N ALA A 112 -8.94 9.07 10.07
CA ALA A 112 -9.20 10.51 10.01
C ALA A 112 -10.19 10.89 8.88
N MET A 113 -10.21 10.11 7.80
CA MET A 113 -11.19 10.24 6.70
C MET A 113 -12.56 9.63 7.02
N GLY A 114 -12.73 8.99 8.18
CA GLY A 114 -13.98 8.32 8.58
C GLY A 114 -14.26 7.01 7.83
N ILE A 115 -13.25 6.44 7.17
CA ILE A 115 -13.37 5.14 6.47
C ILE A 115 -13.33 3.97 7.45
N TYR A 116 -12.56 4.11 8.53
CA TYR A 116 -12.61 3.21 9.68
C TYR A 116 -13.02 3.99 10.93
N ALA A 117 -13.83 3.38 11.79
CA ALA A 117 -13.98 3.86 13.15
C ALA A 117 -12.66 3.59 13.89
N VAL A 118 -11.92 4.64 14.23
CA VAL A 118 -10.82 4.52 15.19
C VAL A 118 -11.47 4.13 16.51
N THR A 119 -11.40 2.85 16.88
CA THR A 119 -11.73 2.42 18.25
C THR A 119 -10.72 3.11 19.15
N LYS A 120 -11.18 4.19 19.80
CA LYS A 120 -10.46 4.87 20.88
C LYS A 120 -10.22 3.95 22.05
#